data_AF-A0A0B6YIN1-F1
#
_entry.id   AF-A0A0B6YIN1-F1
#
_cell.length_a   1.000
_cell.length_b   1.000
_cell.length_c   1.000
_cell.angle_alpha   90.00
_cell.angle_beta   90.00
_cell.angle_gamma   90.00
#
_symmetry.space_group_name_H-M   'P 1'
#
loop_
_entity.id
_entity.type
_entity.pdbx_description
1 polymer ?
#
loop_
_entity_poly.entity_id
_entity_poly.type
_entity_poly.pdbx_seq_one_letter_code
_entity_poly.pdbx_strand_id
1 'polypeptide(L)' 'MMKHGYIGEFEQIDDHRSGKIVVNLTGRLNKCGVVSPRFDVSIRDLEKWTTNLLPSRQFGFIVMTTSG' A
#
# COMPACT_ATOMS: atom_id res chain seq x y z
N MET A 1 -0.51 3.55 4.77
CA MET A 1 0.68 4.34 4.41
C MET A 1 1.05 5.39 5.45
N MET A 2 0.09 6.11 6.03
CA MET A 2 0.34 7.12 7.07
C MET A 2 1.03 6.53 8.32
N LYS A 3 0.55 5.38 8.84
CA LYS A 3 1.18 4.68 9.99
C LYS A 3 2.66 4.31 9.76
N HIS A 4 3.05 4.09 8.50
CA HIS A 4 4.43 3.76 8.13
C HIS A 4 5.24 5.00 7.69
N GLY A 5 4.68 6.22 7.80
CA GLY A 5 5.38 7.47 7.56
C GLY A 5 5.66 7.81 6.08
N TYR A 6 5.00 7.16 5.13
CA TYR A 6 5.15 7.45 3.69
C TYR A 6 4.31 8.62 3.20
N ILE A 7 3.18 8.87 3.87
CA ILE A 7 2.30 10.01 3.62
C ILE A 7 2.09 10.75 4.94
N GLY A 8 1.85 12.05 4.85
CA GLY A 8 1.51 12.89 5.99
C GLY A 8 0.03 12.79 6.32
N GLU A 9 -0.52 13.88 6.84
CA GLU A 9 -1.95 14.02 7.06
C GLU A 9 -2.72 13.95 5.74
N PHE A 10 -3.94 13.42 5.82
CA PHE A 10 -4.88 13.39 4.71
C PHE A 10 -6.24 13.88 5.19
N GLU A 11 -6.97 14.52 4.28
CA GLU A 11 -8.30 15.04 4.52
C GLU A 11 -9.29 14.33 3.59
N GLN A 12 -10.43 13.93 4.14
CA GLN A 12 -11.55 13.37 3.38
C GLN A 12 -12.62 14.45 3.23
N ILE A 13 -12.90 14.83 1.99
CA ILE A 13 -13.92 15.82 1.65
C ILE A 13 -15.15 15.07 1.14
N ASP A 14 -16.29 15.25 1.80
CA ASP A 14 -17.56 14.70 1.37
C ASP A 14 -18.21 15.63 0.33
N ASP A 15 -18.32 15.15 -0.91
CA ASP A 15 -18.97 15.86 -2.02
C ASP A 15 -20.40 15.36 -2.28
N HIS A 16 -20.99 14.61 -1.33
CA HIS A 16 -22.27 13.90 -1.46
C HIS A 16 -22.32 12.93 -2.66
N ARG A 17 -21.18 12.55 -3.23
CA ARG A 17 -21.04 11.55 -4.29
C ARG A 17 -20.16 10.39 -3.82
N SER A 18 -18.91 10.37 -4.26
CA SER A 18 -17.94 9.32 -3.92
C SER A 18 -16.82 9.83 -3.02
N GLY A 19 -16.88 11.11 -2.62
CA GLY A 19 -15.87 11.76 -1.81
C GLY A 19 -14.60 12.08 -2.59
N LYS A 20 -13.77 12.93 -1.99
CA LYS A 20 -12.41 13.22 -2.46
C LYS A 20 -11.45 13.07 -1.29
N ILE A 21 -10.23 12.65 -1.57
CA ILE A 21 -9.18 12.51 -0.57
C ILE A 21 -8.01 13.41 -0.99
N VAL A 22 -7.66 14.37 -0.13
CA VAL A 22 -6.48 15.21 -0.29
C VAL A 22 -5.39 14.64 0.60
N VAL A 23 -4.23 14.31 0.03
CA VAL A 23 -3.13 13.66 0.76
C VAL A 23 -1.90 14.57 0.71
N ASN A 24 -1.29 14.82 1.88
CA ASN A 24 -0.01 15.49 1.94
C ASN A 24 1.15 14.50 1.72
N LEU A 25 2.00 14.76 0.73
CA LEU A 25 3.16 13.91 0.41
C LEU A 25 4.42 14.43 1.11
N THR A 26 5.07 13.58 1.90
CA THR A 26 6.30 13.93 2.63
C THR A 26 7.59 13.78 1.82
N GLY A 27 7.48 13.37 0.54
CA GLY A 27 8.63 13.11 -0.34
C GLY A 27 9.34 11.76 -0.13
N ARG A 28 8.87 10.92 0.81
CA ARG A 28 9.47 9.59 1.12
C ARG A 28 8.97 8.44 0.24
N LEU A 29 7.99 8.69 -0.62
CA LEU A 29 7.36 7.67 -1.45
C LEU A 29 8.15 7.46 -2.74
N ASN A 30 8.74 6.27 -2.90
CA ASN A 30 9.45 5.89 -4.12
C ASN A 30 8.46 5.42 -5.21
N LYS A 31 7.64 4.43 -4.86
CA LYS A 31 6.61 3.85 -5.73
C LYS A 31 5.51 3.22 -4.87
N CYS A 32 4.26 3.43 -5.27
CA CYS A 32 3.11 2.70 -4.77
C CYS A 32 2.32 2.20 -5.99
N GLY A 33 1.78 0.98 -5.92
CA GLY A 33 1.01 0.39 -7.00
C GLY A 33 0.11 -0.73 -6.50
N VAL A 34 -0.73 -1.23 -7.38
CA VAL A 34 -1.65 -2.34 -7.12
C VAL A 34 -1.28 -3.54 -7.99
N VAL A 35 -1.43 -4.74 -7.44
CA VAL A 35 -1.36 -5.98 -8.23
C VAL A 35 -2.78 -6.34 -8.65
N SER A 36 -2.99 -6.46 -9.96
CA SER A 36 -4.28 -6.84 -10.56
C SER A 36 -4.08 -7.98 -11.57
N PRO A 37 -4.86 -9.08 -11.50
CA PRO A 37 -5.90 -9.37 -10.49
C PRO A 37 -5.30 -9.59 -9.09
N ARG A 38 -6.15 -9.52 -8.06
CA ARG A 38 -5.74 -9.85 -6.68
C ARG A 38 -5.67 -11.37 -6.56
N PHE A 39 -4.46 -11.92 -6.65
CA PHE A 39 -4.22 -13.35 -6.52
C PHE A 39 -4.36 -13.82 -5.07
N ASP A 40 -4.88 -15.03 -4.88
CA ASP A 40 -4.82 -15.71 -3.60
C ASP A 40 -3.39 -16.20 -3.35
N VAL A 41 -2.81 -15.79 -2.22
CA VAL A 41 -1.42 -16.08 -1.87
C VAL A 41 -1.38 -16.98 -0.65
N SER A 42 -0.79 -18.17 -0.80
CA SER A 42 -0.53 -19.05 0.33
C SER A 42 0.64 -18.54 1.17
N ILE A 43 0.70 -18.90 2.46
CA ILE A 43 1.80 -18.51 3.36
C ILE A 43 3.17 -18.96 2.81
N ARG A 44 3.22 -20.10 2.11
CA ARG A 44 4.45 -20.64 1.52
C ARG A 44 4.97 -19.80 0.35
N ASP A 45 4.09 -19.09 -0.34
CA ASP A 45 4.45 -18.28 -1.50
C ASP A 45 4.89 -16.86 -1.14
N LEU A 46 4.75 -16.45 0.13
CA LEU A 46 5.08 -15.08 0.57
C LEU A 46 6.52 -14.67 0.27
N GLU A 47 7.48 -15.58 0.46
CA GLU A 47 8.90 -15.27 0.20
C GLU A 47 9.15 -14.97 -1.29
N LYS A 48 8.48 -15.70 -2.19
CA LYS A 48 8.54 -15.46 -3.62
C LYS A 48 7.96 -14.09 -3.97
N TRP A 49 6.82 -13.73 -3.41
CA TRP A 49 6.18 -12.43 -3.66
C TRP A 49 7.00 -11.26 -3.10
N THR A 50 7.55 -11.38 -1.88
CA THR A 50 8.42 -10.34 -1.30
C THR A 50 9.67 -10.12 -2.14
N THR A 51 10.32 -11.18 -2.62
CA THR A 51 11.53 -11.07 -3.46
C THR A 51 11.25 -10.44 -4.81
N ASN A 52 10.08 -10.73 -5.40
CA ASN A 52 9.73 -10.21 -6.73
C ASN A 52 9.24 -8.75 -6.69
N LEU A 53 8.56 -8.34 -5.62
CA LEU A 53 7.89 -7.03 -5.56
C LEU A 53 8.69 -5.97 -4.79
N LEU A 54 9.44 -6.37 -3.76
CA LEU A 54 10.18 -5.43 -2.93
C LEU A 54 11.59 -5.20 -3.49
N PRO A 55 12.08 -3.95 -3.48
CA PRO A 55 13.43 -3.64 -3.96
C PRO A 55 14.53 -4.21 -3.06
N SER A 56 14.22 -4.50 -1.79
CA SER A 56 15.14 -5.07 -0.81
C SER A 56 14.35 -5.77 0.30
N ARG A 57 15.00 -6.70 1.02
CA ARG A 57 14.44 -7.33 2.23
C ARG A 57 14.36 -6.35 3.41
N GLN A 58 15.08 -5.23 3.35
CA GLN A 58 15.18 -4.26 4.45
C GLN A 58 14.04 -3.23 4.48
N PHE A 59 13.42 -2.93 3.34
CA PHE A 59 12.40 -1.89 3.26
C PHE A 59 11.37 -2.14 2.16
N GLY A 60 10.17 -1.60 2.39
CA GLY A 60 9.01 -1.78 1.52
C GLY A 60 7.96 -2.68 2.17
N PHE A 61 6.70 -2.46 1.80
CA PHE A 61 5.56 -3.13 2.41
C PHE A 61 4.68 -3.75 1.34
N ILE A 62 4.24 -4.97 1.59
CA ILE A 62 3.16 -5.62 0.84
C ILE A 62 1.92 -5.58 1.73
N VAL A 63 0.84 -5.02 1.20
CA VAL A 63 -0.45 -4.97 1.89
C VAL A 63 -1.34 -6.06 1.30
N MET A 64 -1.88 -6.91 2.16
CA MET A 64 -2.77 -8.00 1.77
C MET A 64 -4.08 -7.89 2.55
N THR A 65 -5.17 -8.33 1.93
CA THR A 65 -6.45 -8.50 2.60
C THR A 65 -6.51 -9.91 3.16
N THR A 66 -6.72 -10.04 4.45
CA THR A 66 -6.94 -11.33 5.14
C THR A 66 -8.31 -11.31 5.78
N SER A 67 -8.90 -12.48 6.05
CA SER A 67 -10.23 -12.65 6.65
C SER A 67 -10.29 -12.35 8.16
N GLY A 68 -9.41 -11.49 8.67
CA GLY A 68 -9.32 -11.12 10.09
C GLY A 68 -10.44 -10.19 10.50
#